data_AF-B5LNP5-F1
#
_entry.id   AF-B5LNP5-F1
#
_cell.length_a   1.000
_cell.length_b   1.000
_cell.length_c   1.000
_cell.angle_alpha   90.00
_cell.angle_beta   90.00
_cell.angle_gamma   90.00
#
_symmetry.space_group_name_H-M   'P 1'
#
loop_
_entity.id
_entity.type
_entity.pdbx_description
1 polymer ?
#
loop_
_entity_poly.entity_id
_entity_poly.type
_entity_poly.pdbx_seq_one_letter_code
_entity_poly.pdbx_strand_id
1 'polypeptide(L)'
;MTQEFGPRHRIAKVYTDLELAPDKPRKFGVREFCRLCKKCADACPAQAISHEKDPKVLQPEDCEVAENPYTEKWYVDSNRCGSFWAYNGSPCSNCVAVCSWNKVETWNHDVARIATRIPLLQDAA
;
A
#
# COMPACT_ATOMS: atom_id res chain seq x y z
N MET A 1 -1.99 4.88 -3.78
CA MET A 1 -0.89 4.80 -4.76
C MET A 1 -1.34 5.55 -6.00
N THR A 2 -0.63 6.59 -6.42
CA THR A 2 -0.83 7.27 -7.71
C THR A 2 0.28 6.86 -8.69
N GLN A 3 0.05 7.05 -9.99
CA GLN A 3 1.10 6.81 -10.99
C GLN A 3 2.25 7.81 -10.85
N GLU A 4 1.90 9.09 -10.65
CA GLU A 4 2.86 10.20 -10.63
C GLU A 4 3.68 10.28 -9.33
N PHE A 5 3.08 9.99 -8.18
CA PHE A 5 3.72 10.23 -6.88
C PHE A 5 3.85 8.98 -6.00
N GLY A 6 3.37 7.82 -6.45
CA GLY A 6 3.34 6.63 -5.62
C GLY A 6 2.50 6.84 -4.34
N PRO A 7 2.99 6.48 -3.14
CA PRO A 7 2.32 6.76 -1.88
C PRO A 7 2.68 8.13 -1.30
N ARG A 8 3.55 8.92 -1.94
CA ARG A 8 4.07 10.20 -1.44
C ARG A 8 3.09 11.35 -1.74
N HIS A 9 1.86 11.22 -1.26
CA HIS A 9 0.83 12.24 -1.35
C HIS A 9 -0.07 12.20 -0.11
N ARG A 10 -0.67 13.34 0.25
CA ARG A 10 -1.73 13.39 1.26
C ARG A 10 -3.09 13.45 0.58
N ILE A 11 -4.11 12.88 1.22
CA ILE A 11 -5.47 12.84 0.68
C ILE A 11 -6.34 13.74 1.55
N ALA A 12 -7.12 14.61 0.90
CA ALA A 12 -8.18 15.38 1.52
C ALA A 12 -9.47 15.14 0.73
N LYS A 13 -10.63 15.32 1.37
CA LYS A 13 -11.95 15.14 0.74
C LYS A 13 -12.92 16.19 1.22
N VAL A 14 -13.83 16.59 0.35
CA VAL A 14 -14.95 17.50 0.64
C VAL A 14 -16.23 16.79 0.28
N TYR A 15 -17.23 16.92 1.14
CA TYR A 15 -18.59 16.44 0.89
C TYR A 15 -19.43 17.63 0.42
N THR A 16 -20.19 17.44 -0.65
CA THR A 16 -21.07 18.46 -1.23
C THR A 16 -22.28 17.78 -1.84
N ASP A 17 -23.38 18.51 -1.89
CA ASP A 17 -24.64 18.20 -2.58
C ASP A 17 -24.62 18.59 -4.06
N LEU A 18 -23.54 19.21 -4.55
CA LEU A 18 -23.36 19.52 -5.97
C LEU A 18 -23.44 18.24 -6.82
N GLU A 19 -24.22 18.30 -7.90
CA GLU A 19 -24.29 17.22 -8.87
C GLU A 19 -22.99 17.14 -9.68
N LEU A 20 -22.20 16.09 -9.46
CA LEU A 20 -20.92 15.84 -10.11
C LEU A 20 -20.90 14.45 -10.73
N ALA A 21 -20.31 14.32 -11.92
CA ALA A 21 -20.10 13.04 -12.57
C ALA A 21 -19.03 12.22 -11.80
N PRO A 22 -19.32 11.00 -11.32
CA PRO A 22 -18.33 10.19 -10.61
C PRO A 22 -17.20 9.68 -11.53
N ASP A 23 -15.97 9.70 -11.01
CA ASP A 23 -14.83 9.08 -11.66
C ASP A 23 -14.88 7.54 -11.61
N LYS A 24 -14.19 6.89 -12.55
CA LYS A 24 -13.99 5.43 -12.56
C LYS A 24 -12.73 5.03 -11.78
N PRO A 25 -12.75 3.91 -11.05
CA PRO A 25 -11.54 3.37 -10.44
C PRO A 25 -10.50 3.00 -11.51
N ARG A 26 -9.22 3.25 -11.20
CA ARG A 26 -8.10 2.92 -12.10
C ARG A 26 -7.28 1.76 -11.54
N LYS A 27 -6.98 0.76 -12.38
CA LYS A 27 -6.06 -0.35 -12.08
C LYS A 27 -4.83 -0.23 -12.97
N PHE A 28 -3.64 -0.25 -12.36
CA PHE A 28 -2.37 -0.09 -13.08
C PHE A 28 -1.25 -0.95 -12.48
N GLY A 29 -1.58 -2.16 -12.01
CA GLY A 29 -0.56 -3.15 -11.65
C GLY A 29 -0.03 -3.08 -10.21
N VAL A 30 -0.61 -2.23 -9.34
CA VAL A 30 -0.09 -2.04 -7.97
C VAL A 30 -0.22 -3.32 -7.16
N ARG A 31 -1.33 -4.06 -7.33
CA ARG A 31 -1.59 -5.29 -6.58
C ARG A 31 -0.55 -6.35 -6.92
N GLU A 32 -0.38 -6.62 -8.22
CA GLU A 32 0.56 -7.60 -8.77
C GLU A 32 2.00 -7.26 -8.37
N PHE A 33 2.36 -5.97 -8.42
CA PHE A 33 3.66 -5.50 -7.97
C PHE A 33 3.87 -5.74 -6.47
N CYS A 34 2.89 -5.39 -5.62
CA CYS A 34 3.01 -5.52 -4.17
C CYS A 34 3.06 -6.97 -3.68
N ARG A 35 2.40 -7.91 -4.38
CA ARG A 35 2.50 -9.36 -4.09
C ARG A 35 3.95 -9.85 -4.06
N LEU A 36 4.79 -9.28 -4.94
CA LEU A 36 6.19 -9.67 -5.11
C LEU A 36 7.17 -8.78 -4.32
N CYS A 37 6.92 -7.47 -4.30
CA CYS A 37 7.91 -6.49 -3.88
C CYS A 37 8.25 -6.57 -2.39
N LYS A 38 7.24 -6.54 -1.50
CA LYS A 38 7.32 -6.59 -0.02
C LYS A 38 8.29 -5.64 0.69
N LYS A 39 9.01 -4.79 -0.04
CA LYS A 39 10.05 -3.88 0.47
C LYS A 39 9.60 -2.95 1.60
N CYS A 40 8.34 -2.52 1.60
CA CYS A 40 7.82 -1.70 2.70
C CYS A 40 7.67 -2.49 4.00
N ALA A 41 7.35 -3.78 3.93
CA ALA A 41 7.29 -4.66 5.08
C ALA A 41 8.70 -4.93 5.64
N ASP A 42 9.66 -5.22 4.77
CA ASP A 42 11.07 -5.42 5.16
C ASP A 42 11.67 -4.19 5.85
N ALA A 43 11.38 -3.00 5.33
CA ALA A 43 11.90 -1.76 5.87
C ALA A 43 11.12 -1.22 7.10
N CYS A 44 10.03 -1.87 7.50
CA CYS A 44 9.21 -1.39 8.60
C CYS A 44 9.92 -1.62 9.94
N PRO A 45 10.34 -0.57 10.68
CA PRO A 45 11.06 -0.77 11.93
C PRO A 45 10.20 -1.40 13.04
N ALA A 46 8.88 -1.23 12.94
CA ALA A 46 7.90 -1.81 13.87
C ALA A 46 7.46 -3.23 13.47
N GLN A 47 7.88 -3.73 12.30
CA GLN A 47 7.37 -4.98 11.70
C GLN A 47 5.83 -5.04 11.73
N ALA A 48 5.20 -3.93 11.37
CA ALA A 48 3.76 -3.73 11.44
C ALA A 48 3.03 -4.10 10.13
N ILE A 49 3.74 -4.21 9.01
CA ILE A 49 3.15 -4.47 7.70
C ILE A 49 3.28 -5.96 7.40
N SER A 50 2.18 -6.58 6.98
CA SER A 50 2.15 -8.00 6.61
C SER A 50 3.12 -8.34 5.46
N HIS A 51 3.79 -9.48 5.59
CA HIS A 51 4.59 -10.12 4.53
C HIS A 51 3.79 -11.12 3.68
N GLU A 52 2.48 -11.24 3.91
CA GLU A 52 1.62 -12.14 3.13
C GLU A 52 1.67 -11.77 1.65
N LYS A 53 1.70 -12.80 0.80
CA LYS A 53 1.71 -12.60 -0.65
C LYS A 53 0.42 -11.93 -1.10
N ASP A 54 -0.71 -12.44 -0.63
CA ASP A 54 -2.04 -12.00 -1.02
C ASP A 54 -2.72 -11.19 0.09
N PRO A 55 -3.52 -10.16 -0.27
CA PRO A 55 -4.35 -9.51 0.72
C PRO A 55 -5.46 -10.46 1.17
N LYS A 56 -5.94 -10.28 2.40
CA LYS A 56 -7.11 -11.01 2.92
C LYS A 56 -8.29 -10.08 3.09
N VAL A 57 -9.49 -10.62 2.97
CA VAL A 57 -10.71 -9.94 3.42
C VAL A 57 -10.74 -10.01 4.94
N LEU A 58 -10.62 -8.87 5.61
CA LEU A 58 -10.67 -8.84 7.07
C LEU A 58 -12.03 -9.31 7.57
N GLN A 59 -12.02 -10.17 8.57
CA GLN A 59 -13.21 -10.49 9.36
C GLN A 59 -13.28 -9.57 10.61
N PRO A 60 -14.44 -9.43 11.27
CA PRO A 60 -14.56 -8.63 12.50
C PRO A 60 -13.52 -8.99 13.57
N GLU A 61 -13.17 -10.27 13.70
CA GLU A 61 -12.17 -10.78 14.64
C GLU A 61 -10.71 -10.41 14.27
N ASP A 62 -10.45 -10.08 13.00
CA ASP A 62 -9.14 -9.60 12.54
C ASP A 62 -8.95 -8.09 12.80
N CYS A 63 -10.04 -7.37 13.11
CA CYS A 63 -10.05 -5.91 13.09
C CYS A 63 -9.69 -5.31 14.45
N GLU A 64 -8.77 -4.35 14.43
CA GLU A 64 -8.59 -3.44 15.55
C GLU A 64 -9.72 -2.40 15.62
N VAL A 65 -9.81 -1.64 16.72
CA VAL A 65 -10.86 -0.62 16.95
C VAL A 65 -10.98 0.39 15.81
N ALA A 66 -9.87 0.69 15.13
CA ALA A 66 -9.79 1.66 14.04
C ALA A 66 -9.86 1.03 12.64
N GLU A 67 -10.26 -0.23 12.51
CA GLU A 67 -10.34 -0.94 11.24
C GLU A 67 -11.78 -1.26 10.82
N ASN A 68 -12.01 -1.21 9.51
CA ASN A 68 -13.31 -1.55 8.93
C ASN A 68 -13.30 -3.02 8.49
N PRO A 69 -14.21 -3.87 9.03
CA PRO A 69 -14.32 -5.26 8.60
C PRO A 69 -14.73 -5.36 7.13
N TYR A 70 -14.56 -6.56 6.56
CA TYR A 70 -14.90 -6.90 5.18
C TYR A 70 -14.12 -6.12 4.10
N THR A 71 -13.06 -5.44 4.50
CA THR A 71 -12.14 -4.77 3.58
C THR A 71 -11.04 -5.73 3.15
N GLU A 72 -10.86 -5.91 1.85
CA GLU A 72 -9.72 -6.66 1.31
C GLU A 72 -8.45 -5.78 1.35
N LYS A 73 -7.48 -6.17 2.18
CA LYS A 73 -6.18 -5.47 2.26
C LYS A 73 -5.07 -6.37 2.76
N TRP A 74 -3.83 -5.95 2.54
CA TRP A 74 -2.71 -6.41 3.35
C TRP A 74 -2.86 -5.79 4.75
N TYR A 75 -2.89 -6.64 5.76
CA TYR A 75 -3.06 -6.21 7.14
C TYR A 75 -1.86 -5.36 7.58
N VAL A 76 -2.14 -4.31 8.35
CA VAL A 76 -1.14 -3.46 8.99
C VAL A 76 -1.54 -3.30 10.44
N ASP A 77 -0.71 -3.79 11.35
CA ASP A 77 -0.88 -3.64 12.79
C ASP A 77 -0.70 -2.15 13.16
N SER A 78 -1.82 -1.46 13.35
CA SER A 78 -1.82 -0.01 13.52
C SER A 78 -1.29 0.38 14.90
N ASN A 79 -1.49 -0.48 15.89
CA ASN A 79 -0.96 -0.32 17.24
C ASN A 79 0.57 -0.39 17.25
N ARG A 80 1.19 -1.41 16.64
CA ARG A 80 2.66 -1.51 16.52
C ARG A 80 3.25 -0.32 15.77
N CYS A 81 2.62 0.07 14.67
CA CYS A 81 3.03 1.25 13.90
C CYS A 81 3.00 2.52 14.78
N GLY A 82 1.91 2.72 15.53
CA GLY A 82 1.74 3.85 16.44
C GLY A 82 2.71 3.83 17.63
N SER A 83 2.96 2.66 18.24
CA SER A 83 3.96 2.52 19.31
C SER A 83 5.36 2.90 18.85
N PHE A 84 5.72 2.56 17.61
CA PHE A 84 7.00 2.99 17.05
C PHE A 84 7.07 4.51 16.87
N TRP A 85 5.97 5.21 16.54
CA TRP A 85 5.99 6.68 16.47
C TRP A 85 6.30 7.31 17.83
N ALA A 86 5.70 6.77 18.90
CA ALA A 86 5.97 7.21 20.26
C ALA A 86 7.45 6.97 20.65
N TYR A 87 7.98 5.80 20.32
CA TYR A 87 9.40 5.48 20.54
C TYR A 87 10.35 6.37 19.71
N ASN A 88 10.03 6.57 18.43
CA ASN A 88 10.81 7.35 17.47
C ASN A 88 10.72 8.88 17.72
N GLY A 89 9.76 9.32 18.55
CA GLY A 89 9.52 10.74 18.84
C GLY A 89 9.01 11.56 17.67
N SER A 90 8.67 10.93 16.54
CA SER A 90 8.19 11.60 15.32
C SER A 90 7.48 10.62 14.37
N PRO A 91 6.62 11.11 13.46
CA PRO A 91 6.01 10.28 12.42
C PRO A 91 7.05 9.55 11.56
N CYS A 92 6.92 8.22 11.44
CA CYS A 92 7.95 7.38 10.80
C CYS A 92 7.99 7.49 9.27
N SER A 93 6.92 7.06 8.57
CA SER A 93 6.81 7.09 7.10
C SER A 93 7.88 6.32 6.30
N ASN A 94 8.68 5.44 6.91
CA ASN A 94 9.70 4.64 6.20
C ASN A 94 9.11 3.81 5.06
N CYS A 95 7.91 3.23 5.26
CA CYS A 95 7.19 2.48 4.23
C CYS A 95 6.91 3.33 2.97
N VAL A 96 6.57 4.61 3.16
CA VAL A 96 6.41 5.56 2.07
C VAL A 96 7.78 5.81 1.44
N ALA A 97 8.81 6.15 2.21
CA ALA A 97 10.12 6.53 1.70
C ALA A 97 10.78 5.45 0.81
N VAL A 98 10.71 4.18 1.21
CA VAL A 98 11.38 3.07 0.47
C VAL A 98 10.63 2.58 -0.76
N CYS A 99 9.35 2.98 -0.92
CA CYS A 99 8.47 2.44 -1.93
C CYS A 99 9.01 2.64 -3.35
N SER A 100 9.06 1.57 -4.14
CA SER A 100 9.53 1.60 -5.54
C SER A 100 8.63 2.45 -6.44
N TRP A 101 7.39 2.75 -6.02
CA TRP A 101 6.48 3.65 -6.73
C TRP A 101 6.82 5.14 -6.58
N ASN A 102 7.77 5.52 -5.71
CA ASN A 102 8.27 6.91 -5.62
C ASN A 102 9.24 7.30 -6.74
N LYS A 103 9.76 6.32 -7.48
CA LYS A 103 10.83 6.55 -8.45
C LYS A 103 10.31 7.34 -9.65
N VAL A 104 11.16 8.23 -10.16
CA VAL A 104 10.91 8.98 -11.39
C VAL A 104 10.60 8.03 -12.54
N GLU A 105 9.73 8.47 -13.44
CA GLU A 105 9.36 7.69 -14.61
C GLU A 105 10.56 7.53 -15.53
N THR A 106 11.09 6.31 -15.57
CA THR A 106 12.14 5.88 -16.47
C THR A 106 11.76 4.53 -17.05
N TRP A 107 12.12 4.30 -18.31
CA TRP A 107 11.67 3.12 -19.07
C TRP A 107 11.95 1.78 -18.33
N ASN A 108 13.08 1.68 -17.63
CA ASN A 108 13.47 0.49 -16.89
C ASN A 108 12.58 0.23 -15.66
N HIS A 109 12.01 1.27 -15.03
CA HIS A 109 11.04 1.11 -13.95
C HIS A 109 9.70 0.58 -14.47
N ASP A 110 9.30 1.01 -15.67
CA ASP A 110 8.07 0.54 -16.29
C ASP A 110 8.19 -0.90 -16.77
N VAL A 111 9.34 -1.28 -17.34
CA VAL A 111 9.63 -2.69 -17.67
C VAL A 111 9.53 -3.56 -16.42
N ALA A 112 10.14 -3.16 -15.30
CA ALA A 112 10.04 -3.91 -14.04
C ALA A 112 8.58 -4.03 -13.55
N ARG A 113 7.80 -2.94 -13.59
CA ARG A 113 6.37 -2.96 -13.23
C ARG A 113 5.55 -3.88 -14.14
N ILE A 114 5.78 -3.83 -15.46
CA ILE A 114 5.11 -4.70 -16.43
C ILE A 114 5.48 -6.15 -16.19
N ALA A 115 6.76 -6.44 -15.96
CA ALA A 115 7.25 -7.78 -15.68
C ALA A 115 6.52 -8.41 -14.49
N THR A 116 6.28 -7.64 -13.40
CA THR A 116 5.52 -8.18 -12.25
C THR A 116 4.12 -8.67 -12.63
N ARG A 117 3.54 -8.29 -13.75
CA ARG A 117 2.20 -8.76 -14.16
C ARG A 117 2.23 -10.08 -14.94
N ILE A 118 3.41 -10.59 -15.27
CA ILE A 118 3.57 -11.85 -15.99
C ILE A 118 3.19 -12.99 -15.03
N PRO A 119 2.23 -13.88 -15.39
CA PRO A 119 1.80 -14.98 -14.53
C PRO A 119 2.94 -15.84 -14.01
N LEU A 120 3.92 -16.16 -14.86
CA LEU A 120 5.11 -16.91 -14.50
C LEU A 120 5.86 -16.29 -13.29
N LEU A 121 5.99 -14.96 -13.24
CA LEU A 121 6.66 -14.29 -12.12
C LEU A 121 5.75 -14.18 -10.89
N GLN A 122 4.43 -14.14 -11.08
CA GLN A 122 3.48 -14.16 -9.98
C GLN A 122 3.46 -15.52 -9.29
N ASP A 123 3.63 -16.61 -10.02
CA ASP A 123 3.57 -17.98 -9.49
C ASP A 123 4.91 -18.44 -8.88
N ALA A 124 6.03 -17.89 -9.34
CA ALA A 124 7.37 -18.27 -8.90
C ALA A 124 7.81 -17.70 -7.54
N ALA A 125 7.03 -16.81 -6.92
CA ALA A 125 7.37 -16.05 -5.71
C ALA A 125 6.50 -16.36 -4.50
#